data_AF-A0A0S4N1C2-F1
#
_entry.id   AF-A0A0S4N1C2-F1
#
_cell.length_a   1.000
_cell.length_b   1.000
_cell.length_c   1.000
_cell.angle_alpha   90.00
_cell.angle_beta   90.00
_cell.angle_gamma   90.00
#
_symmetry.space_group_name_H-M   'P 1'
#
loop_
_entity.id
_entity.type
_entity.pdbx_description
1 polymer ?
#
loop_
_entity_poly.entity_id
_entity_poly.type
_entity_poly.pdbx_seq_one_letter_code
_entity_poly.pdbx_strand_id
1 'polypeptide(L)' 'MAKVYVKQARVLRKNMTRAERVLWGRLRNKGLGVKFRRQEPIGDYMVDFVCYERGIVIELDGWATCWGFG' A
#
# COMPACT_ATOMS: atom_id res chain seq x y z
N MET A 1 16.04 -12.08 5.30
CA MET A 1 14.72 -11.77 4.73
C MET A 1 14.34 -10.28 4.82
N ALA A 2 14.20 -9.67 6.01
CA ALA A 2 13.80 -8.25 6.17
C ALA A 2 14.62 -7.22 5.35
N LYS A 3 15.93 -7.44 5.15
CA LYS A 3 16.82 -6.54 4.41
C LYS A 3 16.51 -6.44 2.90
N VAL A 4 15.89 -7.48 2.32
CA VAL A 4 15.53 -7.52 0.88
C VAL A 4 14.30 -6.66 0.61
N TYR A 5 13.27 -6.79 1.45
CA TYR A 5 12.00 -6.08 1.29
C TYR A 5 12.09 -4.58 1.60
N VAL A 6 13.03 -4.11 2.43
CA VAL A 6 13.18 -2.66 2.70
C VAL A 6 13.52 -1.88 1.43
N LYS A 7 14.35 -2.43 0.55
CA LYS A 7 14.67 -1.79 -0.74
C LYS A 7 13.47 -1.79 -1.67
N GLN A 8 12.75 -2.92 -1.77
CA GLN A 8 11.55 -3.05 -2.59
C GLN A 8 10.42 -2.14 -2.10
N ALA A 9 10.14 -2.11 -0.80
CA ALA A 9 9.17 -1.21 -0.20
C ALA A 9 9.49 0.25 -0.50
N ARG A 10 10.77 0.66 -0.50
CA ARG A 10 11.16 2.03 -0.90
C ARG A 10 10.83 2.33 -2.36
N VAL A 11 11.02 1.37 -3.27
CA VAL A 11 10.68 1.51 -4.68
C VAL A 11 9.17 1.57 -4.88
N LEU A 12 8.41 0.63 -4.31
CA LEU A 12 6.95 0.59 -4.39
C LEU A 12 6.33 1.86 -3.79
N ARG A 13 6.90 2.37 -2.69
CA ARG A 13 6.47 3.64 -2.11
C ARG A 13 6.68 4.85 -3.02
N LYS A 14 7.60 4.80 -3.98
CA LYS A 14 7.77 5.84 -5.00
C LYS A 14 6.85 5.61 -6.20
N ASN A 15 6.52 4.35 -6.50
CA ASN A 15 5.82 3.93 -7.70
C ASN A 15 4.38 3.45 -7.43
N MET A 16 3.68 4.09 -6.49
CA MET A 16 2.29 3.74 -6.20
C MET A 16 1.36 4.02 -7.39
N THR A 17 0.37 3.15 -7.58
CA THR A 17 -0.70 3.38 -8.57
C THR A 17 -1.52 4.63 -8.24
N ARG A 18 -2.31 5.11 -9.21
CA ARG A 18 -3.20 6.27 -8.99
C ARG A 18 -4.19 6.01 -7.85
N ALA A 19 -4.78 4.81 -7.81
CA ALA A 19 -5.73 4.40 -6.78
C ALA A 19 -5.08 4.41 -5.39
N GLU A 20 -3.92 3.76 -5.25
CA GLU A 20 -3.17 3.77 -3.99
C GLU A 20 -2.78 5.18 -3.56
N ARG A 21 -2.37 6.05 -4.48
CA ARG A 21 -1.97 7.43 -4.16
C ARG A 21 -3.15 8.25 -3.61
N VAL A 22 -4.32 8.11 -4.21
CA VAL A 22 -5.55 8.75 -3.74
C VAL A 22 -5.92 8.24 -2.35
N LEU A 23 -5.90 6.92 -2.14
CA LEU A 23 -6.21 6.33 -0.84
C LEU A 23 -5.21 6.79 0.23
N TRP A 24 -3.91 6.78 -0.09
CA TRP A 24 -2.88 7.23 0.84
C TRP A 24 -3.02 8.70 1.23
N GLY A 25 -3.50 9.55 0.33
CA GLY A 25 -3.83 10.95 0.64
C GLY A 25 -4.84 11.07 1.78
N ARG A 26 -5.79 10.14 1.89
CA ARG A 26 -6.80 10.08 2.96
C ARG A 26 -6.29 9.40 4.23
N LEU A 27 -5.46 8.36 4.09
CA LEU A 27 -5.00 7.55 5.23
C LEU A 27 -3.81 8.14 5.98
N ARG A 28 -2.93 8.90 5.30
CA ARG A 28 -1.73 9.47 5.91
C ARG A 28 -2.06 10.44 7.06
N ASN A 29 -1.08 10.71 7.91
CA ASN A 29 -1.19 11.68 9.00
C ASN A 29 -2.36 11.41 9.97
N LYS A 30 -2.76 10.14 10.13
CA LYS A 30 -3.93 9.74 10.92
C LYS A 30 -5.24 10.40 10.44
N GLY A 31 -5.45 10.52 9.12
CA GLY A 31 -6.67 11.10 8.56
C GLY A 31 -7.98 10.41 8.97
N LEU A 32 -7.90 9.17 9.48
CA LEU A 32 -9.01 8.42 10.07
C LEU A 32 -8.87 8.20 11.59
N GLY A 33 -8.05 9.00 12.28
CA GLY A 33 -7.80 8.87 13.73
C GLY A 33 -6.83 7.75 14.13
N VAL A 34 -6.49 6.84 13.22
CA VAL A 34 -5.55 5.71 13.44
C VAL A 34 -4.38 5.76 12.46
N LYS A 35 -3.24 5.15 12.82
CA LYS A 35 -2.06 5.12 11.97
C LYS A 35 -2.15 4.00 10.94
N PHE A 36 -2.05 4.38 9.66
CA PHE A 36 -1.80 3.47 8.55
C PHE A 36 -0.33 3.52 8.11
N ARG A 37 0.21 2.37 7.74
CA ARG A 37 1.45 2.22 6.97
C ARG A 37 1.11 1.76 5.56
N ARG A 38 2.04 1.96 4.63
CA ARG A 38 1.88 1.57 3.22
C ARG A 38 3.07 0.74 2.73
N GLN A 39 2.82 -0.20 1.83
CA GLN A 39 3.82 -1.09 1.25
C GLN A 39 4.68 -1.70 2.37
N GLU A 40 4.00 -2.36 3.31
CA GLU A 40 4.61 -2.88 4.54
C GLU A 40 4.87 -4.38 4.40
N PRO A 41 6.10 -4.84 4.66
CA PRO A 41 6.38 -6.28 4.69
C PRO A 41 5.79 -6.91 5.95
N ILE A 42 5.00 -7.96 5.78
CA ILE A 42 4.42 -8.79 6.86
C ILE A 42 4.71 -10.26 6.53
N GLY A 43 5.61 -10.88 7.30
CA GLY A 43 6.12 -12.21 6.96
C GLY A 43 6.79 -12.19 5.58
N ASP A 44 6.32 -13.07 4.70
CA ASP A 44 6.79 -13.19 3.31
C ASP A 44 5.98 -12.37 2.30
N TYR A 45 5.01 -11.58 2.78
CA TYR A 45 4.09 -10.79 1.95
C TYR A 45 4.40 -9.29 2.05
N MET A 46 4.11 -8.55 0.98
CA MET A 46 4.09 -7.09 0.97
C MET A 46 2.65 -6.65 0.85
N VAL A 47 2.14 -5.92 1.84
CA VAL A 47 0.75 -5.42 1.85
C VAL A 47 0.69 -3.95 1.44
N ASP A 48 -0.32 -3.55 0.68
CA ASP A 48 -0.45 -2.17 0.20
C ASP A 48 -0.65 -1.18 1.34
N PHE A 49 -1.56 -1.48 2.28
CA PHE A 49 -1.77 -0.71 3.50
C PHE A 49 -2.09 -1.59 4.70
N VAL A 50 -1.61 -1.18 5.87
CA VAL A 50 -1.91 -1.86 7.15
C VAL A 50 -2.14 -0.86 8.27
N CYS A 51 -3.16 -1.13 9.10
CA CYS A 51 -3.37 -0.51 10.39
C CYS A 51 -3.21 -1.57 11.48
N TYR A 52 -2.05 -1.56 12.14
CA TYR A 52 -1.77 -2.48 13.24
C TYR A 52 -2.67 -2.25 14.45
N GLU A 53 -3.08 -1.00 14.72
CA GLU A 53 -3.95 -0.66 15.85
C GLU A 53 -5.32 -1.35 15.78
N ARG A 54 -5.80 -1.61 14.55
CA ARG A 54 -7.11 -2.24 14.31
C ARG A 54 -7.01 -3.65 13.73
N GLY A 55 -5.80 -4.13 13.43
CA GLY A 55 -5.59 -5.43 12.78
C GLY A 55 -6.14 -5.50 11.35
N ILE A 56 -6.13 -4.39 10.62
CA ILE A 56 -6.72 -4.29 9.27
C ILE A 56 -5.62 -4.19 8.21
N VAL A 57 -5.74 -5.01 7.17
CA VAL A 57 -4.99 -4.90 5.91
C VAL A 57 -5.94 -4.45 4.82
N ILE A 58 -5.49 -3.55 3.94
CA ILE A 58 -6.21 -3.12 2.74
C ILE A 58 -5.29 -3.39 1.56
N GLU A 59 -5.72 -4.30 0.68
CA GLU A 59 -5.08 -4.54 -0.62
C GLU A 59 -5.90 -3.84 -1.70
N LEU A 60 -5.22 -3.16 -2.61
CA LEU A 60 -5.85 -2.60 -3.78
C LEU A 60 -5.51 -3.47 -4.98
N ASP A 61 -6.37 -4.43 -5.28
CA ASP A 61 -6.25 -5.21 -6.51
C ASP A 61 -6.35 -4.26 -7.70
N GLY A 62 -5.21 -4.02 -8.33
CA GLY A 62 -5.13 -3.29 -9.57
C GLY A 62 -5.90 -4.06 -10.63
N TRP A 63 -7.14 -3.66 -10.91
CA TRP A 63 -7.79 -4.03 -12.17
C TRP A 63 -6.99 -3.36 -13.29
N ALA A 64 -5.98 -4.06 -13.78
CA ALA A 64 -5.38 -3.75 -15.07
C ALA A 64 -6.32 -4.28 -16.15
N THR A 65 -7.52 -3.69 -16.36
CA THR A 65 -8.05 -3.79 -17.73
C THR A 65 -7.32 -2.78 -18.59
N CYS A 66 -6.18 -3.25 -19.09
CA CYS A 66 -5.88 -3.04 -20.49
C CYS A 66 -6.89 -3.88 -21.29
N TRP A 67 -8.11 -3.37 -21.47
CA TRP A 67 -8.76 -3.51 -22.76
C TRP A 67 -8.78 -2.12 -23.35
N GLY A 68 -7.90 -1.92 -24.33
CA GLY A 68 -7.98 -0.76 -25.19
C GLY A 68 -9.34 -0.78 -25.87
N PHE A 69 -10.18 0.19 -25.55
CA PHE A 69 -11.24 0.64 -26.42
C PHE A 69 -11.19 2.16 -26.45
N GLY A 70 -10.82 2.68 -27.62
CA GLY A 70 -10.97 4.08 -28.04
C GLY A 70 -9.80 4.97 -27.70
#